data_AF-A0AAV6HTI9-F1
#
_entry.id   AF-A0AAV6HTI9-F1
#
_cell.length_a   1.000
_cell.length_b   1.000
_cell.length_c   1.000
_cell.angle_alpha   90.00
_cell.angle_beta   90.00
_cell.angle_gamma   90.00
#
_symmetry.space_group_name_H-M   'P 1'
#
loop_
_entity.id
_entity.type
_entity.pdbx_description
1 polymer ?
#
loop_
_entity_poly.entity_id
_entity_poly.type
_entity_poly.pdbx_seq_one_letter_code
_entity_poly.pdbx_strand_id
1 'polypeptide(L)'
;MGTQSRKTNPTRPPSFYLARCIPLLLFLFVFAFLFFFNIDTFVYHTKSIALNTFTEQSRLLMNAEGGTLHRDFDITWGDGRGKIHNNGGILTLSLDQNSGSGFRSRNEYLFGKIEIQIKLIAGNSAGTVTTYYLSSEGENHDEIDFEFLGNSSGDPYTLHTNVYCQGKGNREQQFYLWFDPTLDFHTYSINWNPKRILFYVDGTPIREFKNLGSNGIPFPKNQPMRVYSSLWNADDWATRGGLVKTDWTKAPFTASYRNYKAEACVMSGGLSSCGTKFSNLNLTENSWVTEKLNSTGLERLKWVQKNHM
;
A
#
# COMPACT_ATOMS: atom_id res chain seq x y z
N MET A 1 -33.77 81.55 -19.09
CA MET A 1 -33.85 82.94 -18.60
C MET A 1 -33.50 82.91 -17.12
N GLY A 2 -32.51 83.62 -16.57
CA GLY A 2 -31.58 84.62 -17.07
C GLY A 2 -30.21 84.45 -16.37
N THR A 3 -29.10 84.85 -17.00
CA THR A 3 -28.40 86.15 -16.81
C THR A 3 -27.68 86.23 -15.47
N GLN A 4 -26.41 86.62 -15.33
CA GLN A 4 -25.30 86.95 -16.22
C GLN A 4 -24.15 87.35 -15.28
N SER A 5 -22.88 87.16 -15.69
CA SER A 5 -21.79 88.18 -15.60
C SER A 5 -21.28 88.61 -14.19
N ARG A 6 -20.01 88.84 -13.88
CA ARG A 6 -18.68 88.79 -14.53
C ARG A 6 -17.65 89.14 -13.43
N LYS A 7 -16.37 88.88 -13.75
CA LYS A 7 -15.16 89.67 -13.36
C LYS A 7 -14.73 89.54 -11.88
N THR A 8 -13.46 89.36 -11.51
CA THR A 8 -12.15 89.67 -12.13
C THR A 8 -11.07 88.74 -11.53
N ASN A 9 -9.93 88.62 -12.22
CA ASN A 9 -8.63 88.16 -11.72
C ASN A 9 -7.58 89.00 -12.49
N PRO A 10 -6.28 89.09 -12.13
CA PRO A 10 -5.56 88.51 -10.99
C PRO A 10 -4.48 89.47 -10.37
N THR A 11 -3.80 89.02 -9.31
CA THR A 11 -2.37 89.33 -9.10
C THR A 11 -1.65 88.04 -8.66
N ARG A 12 -0.55 87.69 -9.34
CA ARG A 12 0.33 86.55 -9.01
C ARG A 12 1.53 87.02 -8.21
N PRO A 13 1.93 86.25 -7.19
CA PRO A 13 3.34 86.12 -6.80
C PRO A 13 3.84 84.66 -6.94
N PRO A 14 5.16 84.40 -6.77
CA PRO A 14 5.91 83.38 -7.50
C PRO A 14 6.07 82.07 -6.71
N SER A 15 5.93 80.92 -7.39
CA SER A 15 6.34 79.61 -6.85
C SER A 15 6.80 78.65 -7.95
N PHE A 16 7.80 79.07 -8.75
CA PHE A 16 8.23 78.33 -9.94
C PHE A 16 9.38 77.31 -9.76
N TYR A 17 9.88 77.05 -8.54
CA TYR A 17 11.03 76.13 -8.36
C TYR A 17 10.76 74.82 -7.58
N LEU A 18 9.62 74.66 -6.89
CA LEU A 18 9.32 73.43 -6.15
C LEU A 18 8.56 72.36 -6.97
N ALA A 19 7.97 72.72 -8.12
CA ALA A 19 7.08 71.83 -8.87
C ALA A 19 7.78 70.88 -9.87
N ARG A 20 9.11 70.94 -10.04
CA ARG A 20 9.84 70.10 -11.03
C ARG A 20 10.66 68.93 -10.45
N CYS A 21 10.89 68.86 -9.13
CA CYS A 21 11.69 67.77 -8.53
C CYS A 21 10.85 66.57 -8.06
N ILE A 22 9.57 66.78 -7.75
CA ILE A 22 8.68 65.73 -7.21
C ILE A 22 8.45 64.56 -8.20
N PRO A 23 8.22 64.76 -9.52
CA PRO A 23 7.96 63.64 -10.42
C PRO A 23 9.21 62.80 -10.72
N LEU A 24 10.42 63.37 -10.67
CA LEU A 24 11.67 62.63 -10.90
C LEU A 24 12.02 61.70 -9.72
N LEU A 25 11.81 62.18 -8.49
CA LEU A 25 12.01 61.39 -7.27
C LEU A 25 11.01 60.25 -7.15
N LEU A 26 9.73 60.47 -7.51
CA LEU A 26 8.72 59.41 -7.56
C LEU A 26 9.05 58.36 -8.62
N PHE A 27 9.53 58.78 -9.80
CA PHE A 27 9.90 57.85 -10.87
C PHE A 27 11.10 56.97 -10.48
N LEU A 28 12.13 57.55 -9.85
CA LEU A 28 13.27 56.80 -9.33
C LEU A 28 12.88 55.83 -8.20
N PHE A 29 11.93 56.22 -7.33
CA PHE A 29 11.46 55.34 -6.26
C PHE A 29 10.67 54.14 -6.78
N VAL A 30 9.78 54.35 -7.76
CA VAL A 30 9.01 53.25 -8.38
C VAL A 30 9.93 52.31 -9.16
N PHE A 31 10.91 52.83 -9.89
CA PHE A 31 11.86 52.00 -10.64
C PHE A 31 12.77 51.19 -9.71
N ALA A 32 13.26 51.79 -8.63
CA ALA A 32 14.03 51.08 -7.61
C ALA A 32 13.18 49.98 -6.96
N PHE A 33 11.93 50.27 -6.59
CA PHE A 33 11.03 49.29 -5.95
C PHE A 33 10.74 48.09 -6.87
N LEU A 34 10.47 48.33 -8.16
CA LEU A 34 10.26 47.26 -9.14
C LEU A 34 11.54 46.45 -9.43
N PHE A 35 12.72 47.08 -9.35
CA PHE A 35 14.00 46.40 -9.52
C PHE A 35 14.33 45.50 -8.32
N PHE A 36 14.13 45.99 -7.08
CA PHE A 36 14.31 45.19 -5.88
C PHE A 36 13.31 44.02 -5.80
N PHE A 37 12.03 44.24 -6.14
CA PHE A 37 11.03 43.17 -6.15
C PHE A 37 11.36 42.06 -7.16
N ASN A 38 11.87 42.41 -8.35
CA ASN A 38 12.28 41.43 -9.35
C ASN A 38 13.52 40.63 -8.92
N ILE A 39 14.48 41.26 -8.23
CA ILE A 39 15.66 40.57 -7.70
C ILE A 39 15.25 39.57 -6.62
N ASP A 40 14.37 39.95 -5.68
CA ASP A 40 13.90 39.01 -4.65
C ASP A 40 13.15 37.84 -5.25
N THR A 41 12.31 38.09 -6.26
CA THR A 41 11.56 37.02 -6.96
C THR A 41 12.52 36.09 -7.73
N PHE A 42 13.54 36.62 -8.39
CA PHE A 42 14.55 35.85 -9.11
C PHE A 42 15.46 35.05 -8.16
N VAL A 43 15.87 35.63 -7.03
CA VAL A 43 16.65 34.96 -5.97
C VAL A 43 15.82 33.86 -5.31
N TYR A 44 14.53 34.08 -5.10
CA TYR A 44 13.62 33.05 -4.56
C TYR A 44 13.44 31.89 -5.55
N HIS A 45 13.26 32.19 -6.84
CA HIS A 45 13.08 31.16 -7.87
C HIS A 45 14.36 30.34 -8.09
N THR A 46 15.53 30.98 -8.08
CA THR A 46 16.82 30.29 -8.23
C THR A 46 17.17 29.45 -7.00
N LYS A 47 16.88 29.92 -5.77
CA LYS A 47 16.99 29.10 -4.55
C LYS A 47 16.03 27.91 -4.55
N SER A 48 14.79 28.10 -5.00
CA SER A 48 13.79 27.03 -5.12
C SER A 48 14.22 25.95 -6.13
N ILE A 49 14.71 26.35 -7.30
CA ILE A 49 15.21 25.42 -8.32
C ILE A 49 16.46 24.68 -7.83
N ALA A 50 17.42 25.36 -7.20
CA ALA A 50 18.63 24.75 -6.64
C ALA A 50 18.33 23.79 -5.48
N LEU A 51 17.34 24.11 -4.64
CA LEU A 51 16.88 23.22 -3.55
C LEU A 51 16.19 21.98 -4.13
N ASN A 52 15.38 22.14 -5.18
CA ASN A 52 14.70 21.04 -5.87
C ASN A 52 15.65 20.12 -6.63
N THR A 53 16.71 20.65 -7.25
CA THR A 53 17.73 19.81 -7.90
C THR A 53 18.63 19.10 -6.89
N PHE A 54 18.90 19.72 -5.72
CA PHE A 54 19.59 19.04 -4.63
C PHE A 54 18.74 17.92 -4.02
N THR A 55 17.42 18.09 -3.81
CA THR A 55 16.55 16.99 -3.33
C THR A 55 16.42 15.87 -4.33
N GLU A 56 16.36 16.14 -5.64
CA GLU A 56 16.32 15.10 -6.67
C GLU A 56 17.68 14.38 -6.83
N GLN A 57 18.81 15.09 -6.74
CA GLN A 57 20.13 14.44 -6.70
C GLN A 57 20.39 13.67 -5.39
N SER A 58 19.84 14.14 -4.25
CA SER A 58 19.88 13.41 -2.98
C SER A 58 19.01 12.14 -3.04
N ARG A 59 17.90 12.17 -3.78
CA ARG A 59 17.08 10.98 -4.08
C ARG A 59 17.81 9.98 -4.97
N LEU A 60 18.62 10.47 -5.92
CA LEU A 60 19.43 9.62 -6.79
C LEU A 60 20.64 8.97 -6.11
N LEU A 61 21.07 9.47 -4.94
CA LEU A 61 22.20 8.93 -4.17
C LEU A 61 21.80 8.02 -2.99
N MET A 62 20.52 7.66 -2.84
CA MET A 62 20.06 6.67 -1.84
C MET A 62 19.79 5.26 -2.40
N ASN A 63 20.07 5.00 -3.68
CA ASN A 63 19.88 3.67 -4.27
C ASN A 63 21.08 2.73 -4.08
N ALA A 64 21.49 2.54 -2.83
CA ALA A 64 22.33 1.41 -2.41
C ALA A 64 21.93 0.86 -1.02
N GLU A 65 20.72 1.15 -0.53
CA GLU A 65 20.14 0.37 0.57
C GLU A 65 19.44 -0.87 -0.02
N GLY A 66 19.95 -2.06 0.29
CA GLY A 66 19.26 -3.30 -0.05
C GLY A 66 17.85 -3.35 0.53
N GLY A 67 16.97 -4.19 -0.04
CA GLY A 67 15.63 -4.36 0.52
C GLY A 67 15.64 -5.05 1.89
N THR A 68 14.49 -5.06 2.56
CA THR A 68 14.40 -5.46 3.97
C THR A 68 14.13 -6.94 4.19
N LEU A 69 13.84 -7.71 3.13
CA LEU A 69 13.27 -9.06 3.23
C LEU A 69 14.17 -10.05 4.01
N HIS A 70 15.50 -9.91 3.96
CA HIS A 70 16.42 -10.73 4.77
C HIS A 70 16.28 -10.52 6.28
N ARG A 71 15.76 -9.37 6.70
CA ARG A 71 15.50 -9.03 8.10
C ARG A 71 14.11 -9.47 8.54
N ASP A 72 13.17 -9.47 7.61
CA ASP A 72 11.75 -9.68 7.88
C ASP A 72 11.36 -11.17 7.86
N PHE A 73 12.01 -11.98 7.00
CA PHE A 73 11.59 -13.34 6.72
C PHE A 73 12.69 -14.39 6.89
N ASP A 74 12.26 -15.59 7.25
CA ASP A 74 13.05 -16.82 7.15
C ASP A 74 12.43 -17.74 6.10
N ILE A 75 13.27 -18.31 5.21
CA ILE A 75 12.85 -19.39 4.33
C ILE A 75 12.71 -20.66 5.19
N THR A 76 11.51 -21.23 5.24
CA THR A 76 11.18 -22.32 6.18
C THR A 76 11.39 -23.70 5.57
N TRP A 77 11.17 -23.85 4.27
CA TRP A 77 11.34 -25.11 3.54
C TRP A 77 11.52 -24.87 2.03
N GLY A 78 11.92 -25.93 1.31
CA GLY A 78 12.00 -25.94 -0.15
C GLY A 78 13.39 -26.23 -0.74
N ASP A 79 14.39 -26.50 0.11
CA ASP A 79 15.72 -26.98 -0.32
C ASP A 79 16.32 -26.10 -1.43
N GLY A 80 16.48 -24.80 -1.14
CA GLY A 80 17.02 -23.81 -2.07
C GLY A 80 16.02 -23.23 -3.08
N ARG A 81 14.75 -23.67 -3.09
CA ARG A 81 13.68 -23.10 -3.96
C ARG A 81 13.11 -21.77 -3.46
N GLY A 82 13.24 -21.49 -2.16
CA GLY A 82 13.02 -20.17 -1.60
C GLY A 82 14.33 -19.38 -1.59
N LYS A 83 14.37 -18.21 -2.22
CA LYS A 83 15.59 -17.38 -2.31
C LYS A 83 15.25 -15.91 -2.10
N ILE A 84 16.15 -15.20 -1.44
CA ILE A 84 16.11 -13.73 -1.33
C ILE A 84 17.30 -13.18 -2.11
N HIS A 85 17.01 -12.31 -3.07
CA HIS A 85 17.94 -11.73 -4.04
C HIS A 85 18.07 -10.22 -3.83
N ASN A 86 18.96 -9.59 -4.61
CA ASN A 86 19.11 -8.14 -4.70
C ASN A 86 19.25 -7.48 -3.32
N ASN A 87 20.09 -8.08 -2.47
CA ASN A 87 20.34 -7.63 -1.10
C ASN A 87 19.04 -7.43 -0.30
N GLY A 88 18.05 -8.32 -0.45
CA GLY A 88 16.77 -8.25 0.26
C GLY A 88 15.65 -7.55 -0.51
N GLY A 89 15.88 -7.16 -1.77
CA GLY A 89 14.90 -6.45 -2.60
C GLY A 89 13.79 -7.33 -3.16
N ILE A 90 14.08 -8.61 -3.41
CA ILE A 90 13.12 -9.56 -4.01
C ILE A 90 13.27 -10.92 -3.32
N LEU A 91 12.15 -11.55 -2.97
CA LEU A 91 12.08 -12.96 -2.58
C LEU A 91 11.39 -13.73 -3.70
N THR A 92 11.89 -14.91 -4.05
CA THR A 92 11.24 -15.83 -4.99
C THR A 92 10.97 -17.17 -4.32
N LEU A 93 9.78 -17.73 -4.55
CA LEU A 93 9.46 -19.12 -4.26
C LEU A 93 9.31 -19.87 -5.58
N SER A 94 9.98 -21.02 -5.70
CA SER A 94 9.82 -21.91 -6.84
C SER A 94 9.23 -23.27 -6.45
N LEU A 95 8.61 -23.93 -7.43
CA LEU A 95 8.01 -25.25 -7.33
C LEU A 95 8.41 -26.10 -8.53
N ASP A 96 8.83 -27.33 -8.25
CA ASP A 96 9.04 -28.40 -9.21
C ASP A 96 8.48 -29.72 -8.66
N GLN A 97 8.63 -30.80 -9.42
CA GLN A 97 8.08 -32.11 -9.06
C GLN A 97 8.59 -32.68 -7.73
N ASN A 98 9.71 -32.18 -7.21
CA ASN A 98 10.31 -32.68 -5.98
C ASN A 98 9.76 -31.93 -4.76
N SER A 99 9.59 -30.61 -4.86
CA SER A 99 9.15 -29.78 -3.74
C SER A 99 8.67 -28.41 -4.21
N GLY A 100 7.76 -27.84 -3.43
CA GLY A 100 7.53 -26.39 -3.39
C GLY A 100 8.55 -25.64 -2.55
N SER A 101 8.15 -24.47 -2.06
CA SER A 101 8.90 -23.71 -1.05
C SER A 101 8.00 -22.78 -0.25
N GLY A 102 8.52 -22.29 0.88
CA GLY A 102 7.79 -21.32 1.70
C GLY A 102 8.70 -20.50 2.62
N PHE A 103 8.14 -19.41 3.11
CA PHE A 103 8.77 -18.51 4.08
C PHE A 103 7.78 -18.09 5.16
N ARG A 104 8.31 -17.59 6.28
CA ARG A 104 7.52 -16.99 7.36
C ARG A 104 8.16 -15.73 7.89
N SER A 105 7.36 -14.81 8.44
CA SER A 105 7.89 -13.63 9.14
C SER A 105 8.59 -14.04 10.43
N ARG A 106 9.66 -13.33 10.77
CA ARG A 106 10.33 -13.51 12.07
C ARG A 106 9.46 -13.06 13.23
N ASN A 107 8.73 -11.97 13.03
CA ASN A 107 7.82 -11.41 14.02
C ASN A 107 6.46 -12.12 13.97
N GLU A 108 5.86 -12.26 15.14
CA GLU A 108 4.43 -12.52 15.31
C GLU A 108 3.69 -11.20 15.52
N TYR A 109 2.44 -11.14 15.07
CA TYR A 109 1.61 -9.95 15.13
C TYR A 109 0.27 -10.25 15.78
N LEU A 110 -0.26 -9.33 16.57
CA LEU A 110 -1.64 -9.35 17.04
C LEU A 110 -2.32 -8.05 16.62
N PHE A 111 -3.01 -8.09 15.49
CA PHE A 111 -3.49 -6.95 14.72
C PHE A 111 -2.40 -6.17 13.97
N GLY A 112 -2.77 -5.64 12.81
CA GLY A 112 -1.91 -4.84 11.95
C GLY A 112 -2.49 -4.62 10.56
N LYS A 113 -1.92 -3.66 9.83
CA LYS A 113 -2.01 -3.61 8.37
C LYS A 113 -0.70 -4.17 7.80
N ILE A 114 -0.82 -5.30 7.11
CA ILE A 114 0.30 -6.04 6.59
C ILE A 114 0.08 -6.21 5.09
N GLU A 115 1.05 -5.76 4.31
CA GLU A 115 0.99 -5.75 2.87
C GLU A 115 2.28 -6.26 2.25
N ILE A 116 2.14 -6.90 1.09
CA ILE A 116 3.26 -7.38 0.29
C ILE A 116 2.89 -7.25 -1.18
N GLN A 117 3.89 -7.00 -2.01
CA GLN A 117 3.72 -7.05 -3.45
C GLN A 117 4.04 -8.43 -3.97
N ILE A 118 3.14 -9.01 -4.76
CA ILE A 118 3.28 -10.35 -5.34
C ILE A 118 3.13 -10.25 -6.85
N LYS A 119 3.98 -10.97 -7.58
CA LYS A 119 3.81 -11.26 -9.00
C LYS A 119 3.72 -12.77 -9.18
N LEU A 120 2.64 -13.22 -9.80
CA LEU A 120 2.29 -14.64 -9.91
C LEU A 120 3.00 -15.33 -11.09
N ILE A 121 2.83 -16.65 -11.17
CA ILE A 121 3.47 -17.50 -12.18
C ILE A 121 2.84 -17.22 -13.55
N ALA A 122 3.66 -16.78 -14.50
CA ALA A 122 3.26 -16.56 -15.88
C ALA A 122 3.11 -17.89 -16.66
N GLY A 123 2.30 -17.86 -17.72
CA GLY A 123 2.07 -19.04 -18.57
C GLY A 123 1.17 -20.07 -17.89
N ASN A 124 1.45 -21.36 -18.13
CA ASN A 124 0.66 -22.44 -17.54
C ASN A 124 1.04 -22.62 -16.06
N SER A 125 0.09 -22.36 -15.18
CA SER A 125 0.22 -22.47 -13.73
C SER A 125 -0.82 -23.42 -13.13
N ALA A 126 -1.51 -24.21 -13.96
CA ALA A 126 -2.54 -25.12 -13.51
C ALA A 126 -2.03 -26.08 -12.42
N GLY A 127 -2.88 -26.37 -11.44
CA GLY A 127 -2.59 -27.19 -10.26
C GLY A 127 -1.70 -26.52 -9.22
N THR A 128 -1.16 -25.31 -9.46
CA THR A 128 -0.32 -24.61 -8.48
C THR A 128 -1.14 -23.66 -7.59
N VAL A 129 -0.69 -23.50 -6.34
CA VAL A 129 -1.25 -22.52 -5.40
C VAL A 129 -0.13 -21.69 -4.82
N THR A 130 -0.19 -20.38 -5.07
CA THR A 130 0.64 -19.39 -4.37
C THR A 130 -0.18 -18.85 -3.20
N THR A 131 0.37 -18.79 -1.99
CA THR A 131 -0.36 -18.31 -0.80
C THR A 131 0.26 -17.03 -0.25
N TYR A 132 -0.53 -16.23 0.45
CA TYR A 132 -0.08 -15.16 1.35
C TYR A 132 -1.08 -15.09 2.48
N TYR A 133 -0.67 -15.46 3.69
CA TYR A 133 -1.60 -15.64 4.79
C TYR A 133 -0.99 -15.29 6.13
N LEU A 134 -1.85 -15.10 7.13
CA LEU A 134 -1.46 -15.05 8.53
C LEU A 134 -2.00 -16.28 9.23
N SER A 135 -1.19 -16.95 10.04
CA SER A 135 -1.65 -18.10 10.82
C SER A 135 -1.02 -18.13 12.21
N SER A 136 -1.78 -18.57 13.21
CA SER A 136 -1.24 -18.97 14.52
C SER A 136 -0.86 -20.44 14.52
N GLU A 137 -0.11 -20.89 15.52
CA GLU A 137 0.33 -22.28 15.58
C GLU A 137 -0.71 -23.19 16.27
N GLY A 138 -0.77 -24.46 15.84
CA GLY A 138 -1.58 -25.50 16.49
C GLY A 138 -2.89 -25.86 15.78
N GLU A 139 -3.58 -26.89 16.29
CA GLU A 139 -4.80 -27.43 15.67
C GLU A 139 -5.98 -26.44 15.71
N ASN A 140 -6.04 -25.61 16.77
CA ASN A 140 -7.05 -24.57 16.95
C ASN A 140 -6.56 -23.20 16.44
N HIS A 141 -5.77 -23.18 15.37
CA HIS A 141 -5.21 -21.95 14.84
C HIS A 141 -6.29 -20.97 14.37
N ASP A 142 -5.95 -19.69 14.42
CA ASP A 142 -6.62 -18.64 13.70
C ASP A 142 -5.83 -18.37 12.40
N GLU A 143 -6.50 -18.11 11.28
CA GLU A 143 -5.83 -17.89 9.99
C GLU A 143 -6.61 -16.94 9.06
N ILE A 144 -5.90 -16.20 8.22
CA ILE A 144 -6.43 -15.20 7.28
C ILE A 144 -5.70 -15.33 5.94
N ASP A 145 -6.42 -15.71 4.90
CA ASP A 145 -5.79 -16.22 3.67
C ASP A 145 -6.01 -15.36 2.44
N PHE A 146 -4.95 -15.23 1.65
CA PHE A 146 -5.03 -15.13 0.21
C PHE A 146 -4.41 -16.39 -0.41
N GLU A 147 -5.14 -17.04 -1.32
CA GLU A 147 -4.61 -18.14 -2.12
C GLU A 147 -4.87 -17.87 -3.60
N PHE A 148 -3.83 -17.90 -4.41
CA PHE A 148 -3.91 -17.68 -5.84
C PHE A 148 -3.83 -19.02 -6.55
N LEU A 149 -4.97 -19.44 -7.11
CA LEU A 149 -5.08 -20.69 -7.83
C LEU A 149 -4.67 -20.46 -9.29
N GLY A 150 -3.59 -21.13 -9.68
CA GLY A 150 -3.10 -21.07 -11.05
C GLY A 150 -4.05 -21.71 -12.05
N ASN A 151 -3.84 -21.40 -13.32
CA ASN A 151 -4.71 -21.84 -14.40
C ASN A 151 -3.91 -22.16 -15.67
N SER A 152 -4.60 -22.72 -16.67
CA SER A 152 -4.02 -22.97 -17.98
C SER A 152 -3.63 -21.65 -18.65
N SER A 153 -2.63 -21.68 -19.54
CA SER A 153 -2.18 -20.48 -20.25
C SER A 153 -3.36 -19.77 -20.94
N GLY A 154 -3.55 -18.48 -20.64
CA GLY A 154 -4.61 -17.65 -21.21
C GLY A 154 -5.92 -17.63 -20.42
N ASP A 155 -6.10 -18.55 -19.46
CA ASP A 155 -7.23 -18.53 -18.53
C ASP A 155 -6.89 -17.70 -17.27
N PRO A 156 -7.88 -17.03 -16.65
CA PRO A 156 -7.62 -16.16 -15.50
C PRO A 156 -7.25 -16.95 -14.23
N TYR A 157 -6.41 -16.34 -13.40
CA TYR A 157 -6.22 -16.78 -12.01
C TYR A 157 -7.50 -16.60 -11.19
N THR A 158 -7.72 -17.50 -10.23
CA THR A 158 -8.73 -17.31 -9.18
C THR A 158 -8.04 -16.94 -7.88
N LEU A 159 -8.45 -15.83 -7.26
CA LEU A 159 -8.03 -15.43 -5.92
C LEU A 159 -9.04 -15.91 -4.90
N HIS A 160 -8.61 -16.76 -3.98
CA HIS A 160 -9.36 -17.17 -2.81
C HIS A 160 -9.00 -16.30 -1.61
N THR A 161 -10.01 -16.03 -0.78
CA THR A 161 -9.80 -15.57 0.58
C THR A 161 -10.51 -16.49 1.56
N ASN A 162 -9.92 -16.71 2.72
CA ASN A 162 -10.55 -17.47 3.79
C ASN A 162 -10.22 -16.85 5.17
N VAL A 163 -10.98 -17.26 6.17
CA VAL A 163 -10.73 -16.88 7.57
C VAL A 163 -11.02 -18.09 8.44
N TYR A 164 -10.01 -18.59 9.14
CA TYR A 164 -10.15 -19.60 10.17
C TYR A 164 -10.21 -18.95 11.54
N CYS A 165 -11.04 -19.52 12.41
CA CYS A 165 -11.09 -19.16 13.81
C CYS A 165 -11.16 -20.44 14.63
N GLN A 166 -10.20 -20.66 15.52
CA GLN A 166 -10.14 -21.86 16.36
C GLN A 166 -10.21 -23.16 15.53
N GLY A 167 -9.38 -23.25 14.49
CA GLY A 167 -9.28 -24.40 13.58
C GLY A 167 -10.45 -24.56 12.61
N LYS A 168 -11.45 -23.67 12.64
CA LYS A 168 -12.64 -23.75 11.79
C LYS A 168 -12.59 -22.69 10.69
N GLY A 169 -12.40 -23.13 9.45
CA GLY A 169 -12.51 -22.33 8.22
C GLY A 169 -13.89 -22.42 7.57
N ASN A 170 -13.95 -22.82 6.30
CA ASN A 170 -15.15 -22.91 5.45
C ASN A 170 -15.83 -21.55 5.23
N ARG A 171 -15.02 -20.51 4.99
CA ARG A 171 -15.47 -19.13 4.73
C ARG A 171 -14.86 -18.60 3.45
N GLU A 172 -14.72 -19.46 2.44
CA GLU A 172 -14.07 -19.14 1.19
C GLU A 172 -14.88 -18.09 0.41
N GLN A 173 -14.18 -17.13 -0.19
CA GLN A 173 -14.71 -16.27 -1.25
C GLN A 173 -13.70 -16.28 -2.40
N GLN A 174 -14.18 -16.43 -3.62
CA GLN A 174 -13.36 -16.52 -4.82
C GLN A 174 -13.54 -15.27 -5.68
N PHE A 175 -12.47 -14.80 -6.32
CA PHE A 175 -12.51 -13.62 -7.16
C PHE A 175 -11.66 -13.79 -8.41
N TYR A 176 -12.12 -13.28 -9.55
CA TYR A 176 -11.25 -12.97 -10.68
C TYR A 176 -10.68 -11.55 -10.53
N LEU A 177 -9.39 -11.37 -10.83
CA LEU A 177 -8.76 -10.05 -10.78
C LEU A 177 -9.10 -9.24 -12.04
N TRP A 178 -9.20 -7.92 -11.90
CA TRP A 178 -9.44 -6.97 -13.02
C TRP A 178 -8.17 -6.64 -13.82
N PHE A 179 -7.11 -7.43 -13.63
CA PHE A 179 -5.81 -7.33 -14.30
C PHE A 179 -5.18 -8.72 -14.37
N ASP A 180 -4.14 -8.87 -15.20
CA ASP A 180 -3.31 -10.08 -15.24
C ASP A 180 -2.23 -10.01 -14.14
N PRO A 181 -2.33 -10.80 -13.05
CA PRO A 181 -1.42 -10.74 -11.91
C PRO A 181 -0.03 -11.33 -12.20
N THR A 182 0.22 -11.82 -13.41
CA THR A 182 1.50 -12.40 -13.83
C THR A 182 2.42 -11.38 -14.51
N LEU A 183 1.87 -10.25 -14.99
CA LEU A 183 2.61 -9.25 -15.77
C LEU A 183 3.40 -8.28 -14.90
N ASP A 184 2.85 -7.86 -13.76
CA ASP A 184 3.52 -6.96 -12.83
C ASP A 184 3.21 -7.32 -11.37
N PHE A 185 3.89 -6.68 -10.45
CA PHE A 185 3.65 -6.79 -9.02
C PHE A 185 2.42 -6.00 -8.60
N HIS A 186 1.51 -6.66 -7.90
CA HIS A 186 0.33 -6.05 -7.29
C HIS A 186 0.40 -6.14 -5.77
N THR A 187 -0.21 -5.18 -5.07
CA THR A 187 -0.18 -5.09 -3.62
C THR A 187 -1.37 -5.82 -3.01
N TYR A 188 -1.10 -6.80 -2.17
CA TYR A 188 -2.12 -7.54 -1.42
C TYR A 188 -1.98 -7.19 0.05
N SER A 189 -3.06 -6.65 0.63
CA SER A 189 -3.03 -6.15 2.02
C SER A 189 -4.11 -6.80 2.87
N ILE A 190 -3.74 -7.15 4.09
CA ILE A 190 -4.65 -7.56 5.17
C ILE A 190 -4.59 -6.45 6.22
N ASN A 191 -5.70 -5.71 6.40
CA ASN A 191 -5.88 -4.89 7.58
C ASN A 191 -6.73 -5.68 8.58
N TRP A 192 -6.06 -6.23 9.58
CA TRP A 192 -6.64 -6.98 10.68
C TRP A 192 -6.63 -6.11 11.95
N ASN A 193 -7.81 -5.69 12.39
CA ASN A 193 -7.96 -4.90 13.61
C ASN A 193 -9.01 -5.52 14.55
N PRO A 194 -9.16 -5.04 15.80
CA PRO A 194 -10.07 -5.66 16.76
C PRO A 194 -11.54 -5.70 16.35
N LYS A 195 -11.95 -4.92 15.34
CA LYS A 195 -13.33 -4.81 14.89
C LYS A 195 -13.60 -5.53 13.57
N ARG A 196 -12.59 -5.76 12.71
CA ARG A 196 -12.76 -6.34 11.39
C ARG A 196 -11.43 -6.78 10.76
N ILE A 197 -11.54 -7.60 9.72
CA ILE A 197 -10.49 -7.87 8.74
C ILE A 197 -10.95 -7.28 7.41
N LEU A 198 -10.10 -6.50 6.76
CA LEU A 198 -10.30 -5.97 5.42
C LEU A 198 -9.21 -6.54 4.50
N PHE A 199 -9.64 -7.13 3.40
CA PHE A 199 -8.76 -7.63 2.35
C PHE A 199 -8.73 -6.62 1.22
N TYR A 200 -7.53 -6.27 0.78
CA TYR A 200 -7.31 -5.30 -0.30
C TYR A 200 -6.46 -5.89 -1.41
N VAL A 201 -6.79 -5.50 -2.64
CA VAL A 201 -5.95 -5.66 -3.83
C VAL A 201 -5.73 -4.27 -4.42
N ASP A 202 -4.48 -3.80 -4.45
CA ASP A 202 -4.09 -2.44 -4.86
C ASP A 202 -4.93 -1.33 -4.21
N GLY A 203 -5.18 -1.47 -2.90
CA GLY A 203 -5.99 -0.53 -2.13
C GLY A 203 -7.50 -0.59 -2.42
N THR A 204 -7.96 -1.50 -3.28
CA THR A 204 -9.39 -1.76 -3.52
C THR A 204 -9.88 -2.86 -2.57
N PRO A 205 -10.88 -2.59 -1.71
CA PRO A 205 -11.41 -3.59 -0.79
C PRO A 205 -12.17 -4.68 -1.56
N ILE A 206 -11.82 -5.93 -1.34
CA ILE A 206 -12.49 -7.08 -1.97
C ILE A 206 -13.36 -7.87 -0.98
N ARG A 207 -13.04 -7.79 0.32
CA ARG A 207 -13.76 -8.50 1.38
C ARG A 207 -13.65 -7.78 2.72
N GLU A 208 -14.74 -7.80 3.48
CA GLU A 208 -14.78 -7.39 4.89
C GLU A 208 -15.30 -8.55 5.74
N PHE A 209 -14.54 -8.94 6.77
CA PHE A 209 -14.97 -9.89 7.80
C PHE A 209 -15.08 -9.18 9.15
N LYS A 210 -16.30 -8.95 9.61
CA LYS A 210 -16.56 -8.18 10.84
C LYS A 210 -16.41 -9.06 12.09
N ASN A 211 -15.89 -8.46 13.17
CA ASN A 211 -15.96 -9.07 14.49
C ASN A 211 -17.41 -8.98 15.00
N LEU A 212 -18.14 -10.07 14.85
CA LEU A 212 -19.51 -10.25 15.33
C LEU A 212 -19.55 -11.22 16.52
N GLY A 213 -18.55 -11.17 17.40
CA GLY A 213 -18.46 -12.05 18.57
C GLY A 213 -19.66 -11.95 19.51
N SER A 214 -20.33 -10.79 19.59
CA SER A 214 -21.59 -10.62 20.32
C SER A 214 -22.74 -11.47 19.76
N ASN A 215 -22.65 -11.88 18.50
CA ASN A 215 -23.61 -12.72 17.79
C ASN A 215 -23.14 -14.18 17.73
N GLY A 216 -22.11 -14.55 18.50
CA GLY A 216 -21.56 -15.91 18.54
C GLY A 216 -20.68 -16.28 17.35
N ILE A 217 -20.34 -15.33 16.46
CA ILE A 217 -19.45 -15.58 15.33
C ILE A 217 -17.99 -15.39 15.80
N PRO A 218 -17.15 -16.44 15.77
CA PRO A 218 -15.74 -16.33 16.15
C PRO A 218 -14.98 -15.32 15.28
N PHE A 219 -13.93 -14.74 15.86
CA PHE A 219 -13.06 -13.77 15.20
C PHE A 219 -11.63 -13.93 15.74
N PRO A 220 -10.59 -13.86 14.89
CA PRO A 220 -9.21 -14.05 15.33
C PRO A 220 -8.76 -12.80 16.08
N LYS A 221 -8.76 -12.84 17.42
CA LYS A 221 -8.41 -11.68 18.27
C LYS A 221 -7.48 -11.99 19.44
N ASN A 222 -7.20 -13.27 19.66
CA ASN A 222 -6.50 -13.72 20.86
C ASN A 222 -5.16 -14.41 20.54
N GLN A 223 -4.99 -14.92 19.32
CA GLN A 223 -3.78 -15.63 18.91
C GLN A 223 -2.91 -14.73 18.05
N PRO A 224 -1.67 -14.44 18.46
CA PRO A 224 -0.68 -13.85 17.58
C PRO A 224 -0.44 -14.74 16.36
N MET A 225 -0.27 -14.12 15.20
CA MET A 225 -0.05 -14.83 13.94
C MET A 225 1.25 -14.36 13.28
N ARG A 226 1.97 -15.28 12.63
CA ARG A 226 3.04 -14.93 11.69
C ARG A 226 2.46 -14.78 10.30
N VAL A 227 3.13 -13.99 9.47
CA VAL A 227 2.90 -14.00 8.03
C VAL A 227 3.58 -15.23 7.44
N TYR A 228 2.90 -15.88 6.51
CA TYR A 228 3.42 -16.99 5.73
C TYR A 228 3.15 -16.78 4.25
N SER A 229 3.97 -17.44 3.45
CA SER A 229 3.70 -17.64 2.04
C SER A 229 4.35 -18.93 1.60
N SER A 230 3.66 -19.65 0.71
CA SER A 230 4.11 -20.89 0.13
C SER A 230 3.73 -20.94 -1.34
N LEU A 231 4.48 -21.74 -2.10
CA LEU A 231 4.11 -22.17 -3.44
C LEU A 231 4.15 -23.69 -3.47
N TRP A 232 3.03 -24.33 -3.80
CA TRP A 232 2.87 -25.78 -3.74
C TRP A 232 1.86 -26.29 -4.78
N ASN A 233 1.85 -27.60 -5.00
CA ASN A 233 0.91 -28.28 -5.90
C ASN A 233 -0.35 -28.71 -5.14
N ALA A 234 -1.51 -28.39 -5.69
CA ALA A 234 -2.82 -28.68 -5.14
C ALA A 234 -3.74 -29.26 -6.24
N ASP A 235 -3.21 -30.25 -6.96
CA ASP A 235 -3.85 -30.90 -8.11
C ASP A 235 -5.28 -31.36 -7.86
N ASP A 236 -5.61 -31.70 -6.62
CA ASP A 236 -6.90 -32.26 -6.26
C ASP A 236 -8.04 -31.22 -6.26
N TRP A 237 -7.74 -29.92 -6.25
CA TRP A 237 -8.78 -28.90 -6.15
C TRP A 237 -8.49 -27.55 -6.84
N ALA A 238 -7.22 -27.16 -7.03
CA ALA A 238 -6.89 -25.78 -7.39
C ALA A 238 -7.47 -25.34 -8.75
N THR A 239 -7.18 -26.07 -9.83
CA THR A 239 -7.61 -25.63 -11.16
C THR A 239 -8.85 -26.38 -11.61
N ARG A 240 -9.94 -25.63 -11.82
CA ARG A 240 -11.26 -26.16 -12.20
C ARG A 240 -11.75 -27.28 -11.27
N GLY A 241 -11.59 -27.08 -9.96
CA GLY A 241 -11.96 -28.09 -8.96
C GLY A 241 -11.13 -29.37 -9.04
N GLY A 242 -9.88 -29.28 -9.50
CA GLY A 242 -8.95 -30.40 -9.62
C GLY A 242 -9.01 -31.18 -10.94
N LEU A 243 -9.80 -30.73 -11.91
CA LEU A 243 -9.90 -31.37 -13.23
C LEU A 243 -8.65 -31.16 -14.09
N VAL A 244 -7.91 -30.08 -13.87
CA VAL A 244 -6.67 -29.77 -14.60
C VAL A 244 -5.50 -29.89 -13.64
N LYS A 245 -4.55 -30.76 -13.99
CA LYS A 245 -3.38 -31.11 -13.19
C LYS A 245 -2.16 -30.28 -13.61
N THR A 246 -1.18 -30.19 -12.73
CA THR A 246 0.09 -29.53 -13.02
C THR A 246 0.86 -30.25 -14.13
N ASP A 247 1.19 -29.50 -15.18
CA ASP A 247 2.13 -29.95 -16.21
C ASP A 247 3.56 -29.68 -15.76
N TRP A 248 4.19 -30.68 -15.14
CA TRP A 248 5.55 -30.58 -14.62
C TRP A 248 6.62 -30.30 -15.69
N THR A 249 6.31 -30.46 -16.98
CA THR A 249 7.24 -30.05 -18.06
C THR A 249 7.40 -28.52 -18.15
N LYS A 250 6.54 -27.76 -17.45
CA LYS A 250 6.60 -26.30 -17.33
C LYS A 250 7.33 -25.82 -16.08
N ALA A 251 7.78 -26.73 -15.21
CA ALA A 251 8.57 -26.38 -14.05
C ALA A 251 9.95 -25.80 -14.46
N PRO A 252 10.56 -24.92 -13.63
CA PRO A 252 10.06 -24.48 -12.34
C PRO A 252 8.99 -23.38 -12.45
N PHE A 253 7.91 -23.53 -11.68
CA PHE A 253 6.95 -22.46 -11.46
C PHE A 253 7.53 -21.49 -10.44
N THR A 254 7.48 -20.18 -10.68
CA THR A 254 8.07 -19.19 -9.78
C THR A 254 7.12 -18.03 -9.49
N ALA A 255 6.87 -17.77 -8.21
CA ALA A 255 6.20 -16.56 -7.73
C ALA A 255 7.24 -15.61 -7.10
N SER A 256 7.04 -14.31 -7.25
CA SER A 256 7.97 -13.28 -6.76
C SER A 256 7.29 -12.33 -5.77
N TYR A 257 8.05 -11.90 -4.77
CA TYR A 257 7.57 -11.08 -3.66
C TYR A 257 8.53 -9.90 -3.43
N ARG A 258 7.99 -8.72 -3.12
CA ARG A 258 8.78 -7.54 -2.75
C ARG A 258 7.98 -6.57 -1.88
N ASN A 259 8.65 -5.51 -1.43
CA ASN A 259 8.01 -4.36 -0.76
C ASN A 259 7.07 -4.76 0.39
N TYR A 260 7.53 -5.70 1.22
CA TYR A 260 6.81 -6.08 2.44
C TYR A 260 6.77 -4.90 3.42
N LYS A 261 5.59 -4.64 3.98
CA LYS A 261 5.38 -3.61 4.99
C LYS A 261 4.37 -4.09 6.02
N ALA A 262 4.73 -3.94 7.29
CA ALA A 262 3.87 -4.29 8.43
C ALA A 262 3.76 -3.10 9.40
N GLU A 263 2.64 -2.40 9.36
CA GLU A 263 2.23 -1.47 10.41
C GLU A 263 1.39 -2.25 11.41
N ALA A 264 2.05 -2.90 12.37
CA ALA A 264 1.42 -3.94 13.18
C ALA A 264 1.94 -3.98 14.62
N CYS A 265 1.15 -4.60 15.48
CA CYS A 265 1.52 -4.83 16.87
C CYS A 265 2.33 -6.12 16.98
N VAL A 266 3.66 -5.99 17.09
CA VAL A 266 4.58 -7.12 17.23
C VAL A 266 4.42 -7.74 18.62
N MET A 267 4.33 -9.06 18.66
CA MET A 267 4.26 -9.84 19.90
C MET A 267 5.63 -10.42 20.22
N SER A 268 6.13 -10.17 21.43
CA SER A 268 7.41 -10.69 21.92
C SER A 268 7.32 -10.98 23.42
N GLY A 269 7.64 -12.21 23.83
CA GLY A 269 7.57 -12.61 25.24
C GLY A 269 6.18 -12.44 25.88
N GLY A 270 5.11 -12.59 25.08
CA GLY A 270 3.72 -12.37 25.53
C GLY A 270 3.31 -10.89 25.63
N LEU A 271 4.20 -9.95 25.34
CA LEU A 271 3.94 -8.51 25.35
C LEU A 271 3.74 -7.98 23.92
N SER A 272 2.83 -7.02 23.78
CA SER A 272 2.56 -6.34 22.51
C SER A 272 3.36 -5.04 22.41
N SER A 273 3.99 -4.78 21.27
CA SER A 273 4.66 -3.51 20.96
C SER A 273 3.68 -2.32 20.91
N CYS A 274 2.39 -2.60 20.71
CA CYS A 274 1.34 -1.60 20.82
C CYS A 274 0.99 -1.27 22.28
N GLY A 275 1.55 -1.97 23.28
CA GLY A 275 1.29 -1.72 24.69
C GLY A 275 -0.21 -1.63 25.01
N THR A 276 -0.60 -0.63 25.80
CA THR A 276 -2.01 -0.31 26.09
C THR A 276 -2.64 0.66 25.07
N LYS A 277 -2.09 0.81 23.85
CA LYS A 277 -2.68 1.71 22.82
C LYS A 277 -4.14 1.39 22.47
N PHE A 278 -4.62 0.20 22.80
CA PHE A 278 -6.04 -0.16 22.69
C PHE A 278 -6.92 0.41 23.83
N SER A 279 -6.36 0.81 24.98
CA SER A 279 -7.10 1.36 26.12
C SER A 279 -7.19 2.89 26.12
N ASN A 280 -6.23 3.59 25.49
CA ASN A 280 -6.24 5.05 25.33
C ASN A 280 -6.47 5.40 23.86
N LEU A 281 -7.72 5.36 23.44
CA LEU A 281 -8.20 5.68 22.09
C LEU A 281 -8.09 7.20 21.77
N ASN A 282 -6.95 7.84 22.00
CA ASN A 282 -6.61 9.11 21.32
C ASN A 282 -6.12 8.76 19.91
N LEU A 283 -7.10 8.38 19.09
CA LEU A 283 -7.02 7.74 17.77
C LEU A 283 -6.73 8.71 16.62
N THR A 284 -5.70 9.55 16.73
CA THR A 284 -5.31 10.44 15.63
C THR A 284 -4.07 9.97 14.89
N GLU A 285 -3.30 8.99 15.41
CA GLU A 285 -2.00 8.64 14.84
C GLU A 285 -1.90 7.29 14.10
N ASN A 286 -2.84 6.33 14.28
CA ASN A 286 -2.75 5.02 13.62
C ASN A 286 -4.03 4.70 12.83
N SER A 287 -4.03 5.04 11.54
CA SER A 287 -5.19 4.92 10.64
C SER A 287 -5.76 3.50 10.53
N TRP A 288 -4.89 2.48 10.58
CA TRP A 288 -5.30 1.09 10.35
C TRP A 288 -6.11 0.48 11.51
N VAL A 289 -5.80 0.85 12.76
CA VAL A 289 -6.39 0.25 13.99
C VAL A 289 -7.91 0.46 14.04
N THR A 290 -8.36 1.60 13.54
CA THR A 290 -9.79 1.99 13.53
C THR A 290 -10.39 2.01 12.15
N GLU A 291 -9.65 1.51 11.16
CA GLU A 291 -10.08 1.56 9.78
C GLU A 291 -11.43 0.84 9.61
N LYS A 292 -12.31 1.53 8.91
CA LYS A 292 -13.60 1.03 8.44
C LYS A 292 -13.83 1.60 7.05
N LEU A 293 -14.50 0.83 6.19
CA LEU A 293 -14.89 1.33 4.89
C LEU A 293 -15.89 2.50 5.06
N ASN A 294 -15.58 3.63 4.42
CA ASN A 294 -16.54 4.72 4.24
C ASN A 294 -17.54 4.33 3.12
N SER A 295 -18.50 5.21 2.80
CA SER A 295 -19.51 4.94 1.78
C SER A 295 -18.90 4.56 0.43
N THR A 296 -17.87 5.27 -0.01
CA THR A 296 -17.15 4.97 -1.26
C THR A 296 -16.45 3.62 -1.22
N GLY A 297 -15.80 3.27 -0.10
CA GLY A 297 -15.17 1.97 0.09
C GLY A 297 -16.18 0.82 0.06
N LEU A 298 -17.36 1.01 0.65
CA LEU A 298 -18.46 0.04 0.61
C LEU A 298 -19.06 -0.12 -0.79
N GLU A 299 -19.19 0.96 -1.54
CA GLU A 299 -19.63 0.91 -2.94
C GLU A 299 -18.64 0.16 -3.82
N ARG A 300 -17.33 0.42 -3.64
CA ARG A 300 -16.26 -0.33 -4.33
C ARG A 300 -16.28 -1.81 -3.98
N LEU A 301 -16.41 -2.15 -2.70
CA LEU A 301 -16.52 -3.54 -2.25
C LEU A 301 -17.70 -4.25 -2.92
N LYS A 302 -18.88 -3.62 -2.94
CA LYS A 302 -20.08 -4.18 -3.60
C LYS A 302 -19.88 -4.33 -5.11
N TRP A 303 -19.19 -3.38 -5.74
CA TRP A 303 -18.87 -3.46 -7.16
C TRP A 303 -17.93 -4.64 -7.45
N VAL A 304 -16.89 -4.85 -6.64
CA VAL A 304 -16.00 -6.02 -6.78
C VAL A 304 -16.81 -7.30 -6.64
N GLN A 305 -17.58 -7.45 -5.57
CA GLN A 305 -18.40 -8.64 -5.32
C GLN A 305 -19.43 -8.91 -6.43
N LYS A 306 -19.93 -7.86 -7.10
CA LYS A 306 -20.90 -8.03 -8.18
C LYS A 306 -20.26 -8.45 -9.51
N ASN A 307 -19.04 -8.00 -9.81
CA ASN A 307 -18.43 -8.15 -11.14
C ASN A 307 -17.30 -9.18 -11.17
N HIS A 308 -16.77 -9.56 -10.00
CA HIS A 308 -15.54 -10.36 -9.90
C HIS A 308 -15.67 -11.61 -9.02
N MET A 309 -16.72 -11.75 -8.21
CA MET A 309 -16.98 -12.92 -7.36
C MET A 309 -17.95 -13.87 -8.05
#